data_AF-A0A7C3KVV3-F1
#
_entry.id   AF-A0A7C3KVV3-F1
#
_cell.length_a   1.000
_cell.length_b   1.000
_cell.length_c   1.000
_cell.angle_alpha   90.00
_cell.angle_beta   90.00
_cell.angle_gamma   90.00
#
_symmetry.space_group_name_H-M   'P 1'
#
loop_
_entity.id
_entity.type
_entity.pdbx_description
1 polymer ?
#
loop_
_entity_poly.entity_id
_entity_poly.type
_entity_poly.pdbx_seq_one_letter_code
_entity_poly.pdbx_strand_id
1 'polypeptide(L)'
;MRIFLILSIALAALFYPEEQGYGIDLSKKDDLLALGTGRIIEKDNTIIKKITLAAVNEYWIEYIKDNSLHDKLMEQIIRIEFPQSKWGAVKIEFPDNKPSISRLN
;
A
#
# COMPACT_ATOMS: atom_id res chain seq x y z
N MET A 1 -49.91 -21.29 -18.02
CA MET A 1 -48.82 -21.45 -17.04
C MET A 1 -47.76 -20.39 -17.35
N ARG A 2 -47.87 -19.24 -16.70
CA ARG A 2 -46.98 -18.08 -16.87
C ARG A 2 -46.36 -17.79 -15.51
N ILE A 3 -45.08 -17.46 -15.50
CA ILE A 3 -44.32 -16.58 -14.59
C ILE A 3 -42.90 -17.17 -14.46
N PHE A 4 -42.08 -16.83 -15.46
CA PHE A 4 -40.63 -16.72 -15.33
C PHE A 4 -40.37 -15.30 -14.81
N LEU A 5 -39.95 -15.11 -13.55
CA LEU A 5 -39.35 -13.83 -13.14
C LEU A 5 -38.69 -13.87 -11.75
N ILE A 6 -37.72 -14.75 -11.53
CA ILE A 6 -36.79 -14.60 -10.40
C ILE A 6 -35.40 -15.05 -10.86
N LEU A 7 -34.70 -14.26 -11.67
CA LEU A 7 -33.31 -14.53 -12.00
C LEU A 7 -32.55 -13.27 -12.43
N SER A 8 -32.52 -12.23 -11.58
CA SER A 8 -31.84 -10.98 -11.99
C SER A 8 -31.08 -10.22 -10.90
N ILE A 9 -30.84 -10.79 -9.70
CA ILE A 9 -30.19 -10.03 -8.60
C ILE A 9 -28.81 -10.60 -8.20
N ALA A 10 -28.41 -11.78 -8.68
CA ALA A 10 -27.18 -12.43 -8.19
C ALA A 10 -25.90 -12.15 -9.01
N LEU A 11 -25.91 -11.24 -10.01
CA LEU A 11 -24.77 -11.08 -10.93
C LEU A 11 -23.91 -9.83 -10.69
N ALA A 12 -24.16 -9.05 -9.63
CA ALA A 12 -23.40 -7.82 -9.35
C ALA A 12 -22.20 -8.01 -8.39
N ALA A 13 -21.96 -9.20 -7.85
CA ALA A 13 -20.90 -9.43 -6.86
C ALA A 13 -19.57 -9.95 -7.45
N LEU A 14 -19.47 -10.13 -8.77
CA LEU A 14 -18.35 -10.85 -9.41
C LEU A 14 -17.14 -9.99 -9.81
N PHE A 15 -17.10 -8.70 -9.45
CA PHE A 15 -15.97 -7.82 -9.81
C PHE A 15 -15.38 -7.09 -8.61
N TYR A 16 -15.22 -7.79 -7.48
CA TYR A 16 -14.14 -7.40 -6.58
C TYR A 16 -12.85 -7.97 -7.17
N PRO A 17 -11.93 -7.13 -7.69
CA PRO A 17 -10.58 -7.62 -7.89
C PRO A 17 -10.08 -8.08 -6.53
N GLU A 18 -9.87 -9.38 -6.36
CA GLU A 18 -8.97 -9.88 -5.32
C GLU A 18 -7.65 -9.15 -5.55
N GLU A 19 -7.31 -8.19 -4.67
CA GLU A 19 -5.94 -7.70 -4.61
C GLU A 19 -5.08 -8.94 -4.31
N GLN A 20 -4.37 -9.41 -5.33
CA GLN A 20 -3.41 -10.49 -5.21
C GLN A 20 -2.37 -10.04 -4.19
N GLY A 21 -2.56 -10.45 -2.93
CA GLY A 21 -1.68 -10.09 -1.85
C GLY A 21 -0.28 -10.57 -2.19
N TYR A 22 0.69 -9.66 -2.22
CA TYR A 22 2.11 -9.93 -2.53
C TYR A 22 2.81 -10.83 -1.49
N GLY A 23 2.04 -11.44 -0.58
CA GLY A 23 2.55 -12.08 0.63
C GLY A 23 3.26 -11.10 1.57
N ILE A 24 3.13 -9.79 1.33
CA ILE A 24 3.71 -8.71 2.14
C ILE A 24 2.66 -8.32 3.17
N ASP A 25 2.94 -8.56 4.45
CA ASP A 25 2.10 -8.12 5.54
C ASP A 25 2.64 -6.80 6.10
N LEU A 26 1.93 -5.70 5.83
CA LEU A 26 2.33 -4.36 6.26
C LEU A 26 2.24 -4.16 7.79
N SER A 27 1.67 -5.12 8.51
CA SER A 27 1.63 -5.15 9.98
C SER A 27 2.88 -5.82 10.58
N LYS A 28 3.66 -6.55 9.76
CA LYS A 28 4.87 -7.25 10.21
C LYS A 28 6.11 -6.44 9.90
N LYS A 29 6.82 -6.05 10.96
CA LYS A 29 8.09 -5.32 10.87
C LYS A 29 9.11 -5.98 9.94
N ASP A 30 9.23 -7.31 9.97
CA ASP A 30 10.20 -8.03 9.12
C ASP A 30 9.88 -7.91 7.63
N ASP A 31 8.60 -7.89 7.26
CA ASP A 31 8.18 -7.70 5.87
C ASP A 31 8.42 -6.27 5.41
N LEU A 32 8.18 -5.28 6.28
CA LEU A 32 8.48 -3.87 6.03
C LEU A 32 9.98 -3.64 5.82
N LEU A 33 10.83 -4.23 6.66
CA LEU A 33 12.28 -4.17 6.51
C LEU A 33 12.75 -4.87 5.23
N ALA A 34 12.09 -5.97 4.85
CA ALA A 34 12.40 -6.72 3.63
C ALA A 34 12.00 -5.99 2.33
N LEU A 35 11.19 -4.92 2.39
CA LEU A 35 10.96 -4.02 1.26
C LEU A 35 12.25 -3.30 0.82
N GLY A 36 13.21 -3.16 1.75
CA GLY A 36 14.48 -2.50 1.52
C GLY A 36 14.35 -0.98 1.46
N THR A 37 15.22 -0.36 0.68
CA THR A 37 15.29 1.10 0.56
C THR A 37 14.27 1.63 -0.44
N GLY A 38 13.45 2.58 -0.01
CA GLY A 38 12.41 3.20 -0.81
C GLY A 38 12.54 4.72 -0.93
N ARG A 39 11.45 5.31 -1.43
CA ARG A 39 11.21 6.76 -1.45
C ARG A 39 9.75 7.07 -1.11
N ILE A 40 9.51 8.13 -0.36
CA ILE A 40 8.17 8.68 -0.10
C ILE A 40 7.94 9.83 -1.09
N ILE A 41 6.79 9.82 -1.76
CA ILE A 41 6.33 10.89 -2.64
C ILE A 41 5.16 11.56 -1.93
N GLU A 42 5.32 12.83 -1.61
CA GLU A 42 4.32 13.63 -0.89
C GLU A 42 3.34 14.32 -1.85
N LYS A 43 2.20 14.77 -1.31
CA LYS A 43 1.13 15.43 -2.09
C LYS A 43 1.55 16.76 -2.72
N ASP A 44 2.54 17.42 -2.14
CA ASP A 44 3.18 18.62 -2.70
C ASP A 44 4.26 18.28 -3.75
N ASN A 45 4.46 16.99 -4.08
CA ASN A 45 5.52 16.43 -4.93
C ASN A 45 6.93 16.46 -4.33
N THR A 46 7.07 16.72 -3.03
CA THR A 46 8.33 16.51 -2.31
C THR A 46 8.69 15.01 -2.33
N ILE A 47 9.96 14.70 -2.57
CA ILE A 47 10.46 13.32 -2.63
C ILE A 47 11.50 13.10 -1.54
N ILE A 48 11.15 12.28 -0.55
CA ILE A 48 12.09 11.81 0.49
C ILE A 48 12.69 10.50 0.02
N LYS A 49 13.99 10.51 -0.29
CA LYS A 49 14.73 9.33 -0.81
C LYS A 49 15.47 8.60 0.31
N LYS A 50 15.85 7.35 0.02
CA LYS A 50 16.68 6.49 0.88
C LYS A 50 16.06 6.24 2.27
N ILE A 51 14.77 5.93 2.28
CA ILE A 51 14.03 5.60 3.49
C ILE A 51 13.93 4.10 3.66
N THR A 52 13.87 3.63 4.90
CA THR A 52 13.45 2.27 5.25
C THR A 52 12.16 2.35 6.05
N LEU A 53 11.11 1.65 5.63
CA LEU A 53 9.83 1.67 6.34
C LEU A 53 9.93 0.80 7.60
N ALA A 54 9.58 1.37 8.75
CA ALA A 54 9.71 0.73 10.06
C ALA A 54 8.36 0.26 10.60
N ALA A 55 7.30 1.05 10.42
CA ALA A 55 5.94 0.71 10.84
C ALA A 55 4.88 1.42 9.98
N VAL A 56 3.70 0.82 9.91
CA VAL A 56 2.49 1.39 9.30
C VAL A 56 1.41 1.35 10.38
N ASN A 57 1.05 2.52 10.92
CA ASN A 57 0.04 2.67 11.96
C ASN A 57 -1.32 3.05 11.33
N GLU A 58 -2.33 3.38 12.13
CA GLU A 58 -3.68 3.70 11.65
C GLU A 58 -3.73 5.00 10.80
N TYR A 59 -2.90 6.00 11.12
CA TYR A 59 -2.94 7.31 10.44
C TYR A 59 -1.56 7.84 10.00
N TRP A 60 -0.47 7.20 10.41
CA TRP A 60 0.90 7.61 10.10
C TRP A 60 1.79 6.40 9.84
N ILE A 61 2.92 6.66 9.20
CA ILE A 61 4.00 5.70 9.05
C ILE A 61 5.20 6.12 9.89
N GLU A 62 6.04 5.16 10.21
CA GLU A 62 7.37 5.40 10.76
C GLU A 62 8.42 4.93 9.76
N TYR A 63 9.45 5.74 9.53
CA TYR A 63 10.53 5.43 8.59
C TYR A 63 11.87 5.88 9.13
N ILE A 64 12.92 5.16 8.74
CA ILE A 64 14.30 5.49 9.07
C ILE A 64 14.92 6.25 7.90
N LYS A 65 15.57 7.37 8.20
CA LYS A 65 16.38 8.14 7.26
C LYS A 65 17.62 8.66 7.99
N ASP A 66 18.79 8.51 7.37
CA ASP A 66 20.08 8.96 7.95
C ASP A 66 20.30 8.46 9.40
N ASN A 67 19.95 7.19 9.66
CA ASN A 67 20.00 6.55 10.98
C ASN A 67 19.12 7.20 12.08
N SER A 68 18.17 8.04 11.70
CA SER A 68 17.17 8.62 12.59
C SER A 68 15.77 8.11 12.25
N LEU A 69 14.95 7.90 13.29
CA LEU A 69 13.56 7.49 13.16
C LEU A 69 12.68 8.73 13.00
N HIS A 70 11.81 8.70 12.00
CA HIS A 70 10.87 9.76 11.68
C HIS A 70 9.47 9.20 11.53
N ASP A 71 8.47 10.04 11.75
CA ASP A 71 7.08 9.75 11.46
C ASP A 71 6.55 10.67 10.35
N LYS A 72 5.46 10.24 9.71
CA LYS A 72 4.74 11.04 8.72
C LYS A 72 3.30 10.62 8.58
N LEU A 73 2.39 11.59 8.54
CA LEU A 73 0.97 11.35 8.34
C LEU A 73 0.72 10.80 6.93
N MET A 74 -0.11 9.76 6.83
CA MET A 74 -0.48 9.15 5.54
C MET A 74 -1.19 10.15 4.63
N GLU A 75 -1.94 11.09 5.19
CA GLU A 75 -2.64 12.13 4.45
C GLU A 75 -1.69 13.06 3.66
N GLN A 76 -0.41 13.12 4.00
CA GLN A 76 0.60 13.91 3.30
C GLN A 76 1.28 13.12 2.17
N ILE A 77 1.08 11.81 2.13
CA ILE A 77 1.78 10.90 1.23
C ILE A 77 0.87 10.60 0.04
N ILE A 78 1.39 10.74 -1.19
CA ILE A 78 0.76 10.17 -2.39
C ILE A 78 0.98 8.66 -2.37
N ARG A 79 2.26 8.27 -2.29
CA ARG A 79 2.67 6.86 -2.24
C ARG A 79 4.11 6.70 -1.74
N ILE A 80 4.46 5.49 -1.36
CA ILE A 80 5.82 5.07 -1.03
C ILE A 80 6.24 4.04 -2.07
N GLU A 81 7.42 4.18 -2.64
CA GLU A 81 7.90 3.28 -3.69
C GLU A 81 9.16 2.53 -3.25
N PHE A 82 9.18 1.22 -3.50
CA PHE A 82 10.30 0.33 -3.25
C PHE A 82 10.71 -0.33 -4.56
N PRO A 83 11.53 0.34 -5.38
CA PRO A 83 11.88 -0.14 -6.72
C PRO A 83 12.78 -1.39 -6.72
N GLN A 84 13.44 -1.69 -5.59
CA GLN A 84 14.40 -2.79 -5.46
C GLN A 84 13.95 -3.85 -4.45
N SER A 85 12.64 -3.93 -4.16
CA SER A 85 12.15 -4.94 -3.22
C SER A 85 12.35 -6.36 -3.77
N LYS A 86 12.50 -7.35 -2.88
CA LYS A 86 12.63 -8.77 -3.27
C LYS A 86 11.39 -9.33 -3.98
N TRP A 87 10.25 -8.65 -3.88
CA TRP A 87 8.99 -9.00 -4.56
C TRP A 87 8.81 -8.28 -5.91
N GLY A 88 9.87 -7.61 -6.40
CA GLY A 88 9.81 -6.72 -7.55
C GLY A 88 9.55 -5.27 -7.16
N ALA A 89 9.46 -4.38 -8.15
CA ALA A 89 9.17 -2.98 -7.88
C ALA A 89 7.72 -2.84 -7.37
N VAL A 90 7.56 -2.33 -6.15
CA VAL A 90 6.24 -2.18 -5.50
C VAL A 90 6.02 -0.74 -5.05
N LYS A 91 4.75 -0.36 -4.89
CA LYS A 91 4.31 0.88 -4.28
C LYS A 91 3.28 0.62 -3.19
N ILE A 92 3.28 1.47 -2.17
CA ILE A 92 2.28 1.53 -1.11
C ILE A 92 1.52 2.84 -1.25
N GLU A 93 0.20 2.75 -1.35
CA GLU A 93 -0.72 3.89 -1.40
C GLU A 93 -1.62 3.85 -0.16
N PHE A 94 -2.21 5.00 0.19
CA PHE A 94 -3.06 5.13 1.40
C PHE A 94 -4.46 5.69 1.06
N PRO A 95 -5.24 5.05 0.17
CA PRO A 95 -6.63 5.45 -0.05
C PRO A 95 -7.42 5.35 1.26
N ASP A 96 -8.10 6.44 1.64
CA ASP A 96 -8.85 6.54 2.90
C ASP A 96 -8.03 6.16 4.15
N ASN A 97 -6.73 6.50 4.18
CA ASN A 97 -5.77 6.15 5.23
C ASN A 97 -5.58 4.64 5.43
N LYS A 98 -5.95 3.81 4.44
CA LYS A 98 -5.73 2.36 4.48
C LYS A 98 -4.56 2.00 3.58
N PRO A 99 -3.55 1.30 4.10
CA PRO A 99 -2.41 0.91 3.28
C PRO A 99 -2.83 -0.15 2.24
N SER A 100 -2.53 0.10 0.98
CA SER A 100 -2.67 -0.85 -0.13
C SER A 100 -1.33 -0.98 -0.85
N ILE A 101 -0.96 -2.20 -1.24
CA ILE A 101 0.31 -2.50 -1.91
C ILE A 101 0.06 -3.06 -3.31
N SER A 102 0.76 -2.50 -4.30
CA SER A 102 0.64 -2.91 -5.70
C SER A 102 1.97 -2.76 -6.45
N ARG A 103 2.04 -3.22 -7.72
CA ARG A 103 3.27 -3.05 -8.52
C ARG A 103 3.52 -1.59 -8.83
N LEU A 104 4.80 -1.23 -8.84
CA LEU A 104 5.28 -0.01 -9.45
C LEU A 104 5.36 -0.25 -10.97
N ASN A 105 4.25 0.01 -11.67
CA ASN A 105 4.18 -0.03 -13.13
C ASN A 105 4.75 1.23 -13.77
#